data_AF-A0A2S2NER0-F1
#
_entry.id   AF-A0A2S2NER0-F1
#
_cell.length_a   1.000
_cell.length_b   1.000
_cell.length_c   1.000
_cell.angle_alpha   90.00
_cell.angle_beta   90.00
_cell.angle_gamma   90.00
#
_symmetry.space_group_name_H-M   'P 1'
#
loop_
_entity.id
_entity.type
_entity.pdbx_description
1 polymer ?
#
loop_
_entity_poly.entity_id
_entity_poly.type
_entity_poly.pdbx_seq_one_letter_code
_entity_poly.pdbx_strand_id
1 'polypeptide(L)'
;SALNNGDEIRIAIQNRDAHTLPSDSFIYIEGKITKPDELKTEISLAHNGLTNLFNEMKYEINSTEVQRVKKPGITSAMKGYCSYSPADANILQNAAWDITGH
;
A
#
# COMPACT_ATOMS: atom_id res chain seq x y z
N SER A 1 3.45 -17.66 11.07
CA SER A 1 3.15 -16.65 12.10
C SER A 1 2.06 -15.76 11.57
N ALA A 2 0.87 -15.83 12.13
CA ALA A 2 -0.23 -14.95 11.74
C ALA A 2 0.07 -13.55 12.26
N LEU A 3 0.02 -12.54 11.39
CA LEU A 3 -0.02 -11.15 11.84
C LEU A 3 -1.29 -10.99 12.67
N ASN A 4 -1.14 -10.67 13.96
CA ASN A 4 -2.29 -10.43 14.82
C ASN A 4 -2.84 -9.05 14.49
N ASN A 5 -4.16 -8.86 14.61
CA ASN A 5 -4.78 -7.56 14.37
C ASN A 5 -4.20 -6.55 15.37
N GLY A 6 -3.33 -5.65 14.90
CA GLY A 6 -2.74 -4.58 15.73
C GLY A 6 -1.23 -4.66 15.95
N ASP A 7 -0.52 -5.61 15.35
CA ASP A 7 0.95 -5.63 15.42
C ASP A 7 1.54 -4.45 14.60
N GLU A 8 2.48 -3.73 15.21
CA GLU A 8 3.21 -2.64 14.55
C GLU A 8 4.46 -3.20 13.86
N ILE A 9 4.63 -2.86 12.58
CA ILE A 9 5.87 -3.15 11.83
C ILE A 9 6.72 -1.88 11.81
N ARG A 10 7.94 -1.96 12.38
CA ARG A 10 8.91 -0.85 12.39
C ARG A 10 10.12 -1.18 11.51
N ILE A 11 10.35 -0.37 10.48
CA ILE A 11 11.54 -0.43 9.64
C ILE A 11 12.46 0.71 10.05
N ALA A 12 13.44 0.41 10.90
CA ALA A 12 14.41 1.40 11.37
C ALA A 12 15.65 1.41 10.47
N ILE A 13 15.94 2.56 9.87
CA ILE A 13 17.18 2.77 9.10
C ILE A 13 18.15 3.53 10.00
N GLN A 14 19.18 2.85 10.48
CA GLN A 14 20.25 3.46 11.28
C GLN A 14 21.59 3.25 10.58
N ASN A 15 21.84 4.03 9.54
CA ASN A 15 23.12 4.03 8.85
C ASN A 15 23.66 5.47 8.77
N ARG A 16 24.78 5.71 9.47
CA ARG A 16 25.40 7.04 9.63
C ARG A 16 26.05 7.56 8.35
N ASP A 17 26.38 6.63 7.43
CA ASP A 17 27.08 6.92 6.18
C ASP A 17 26.14 6.77 4.96
N ALA A 18 24.87 6.42 5.16
CA ALA A 18 23.91 6.30 4.08
C ALA A 18 23.24 7.65 3.79
N HIS A 19 23.40 8.12 2.55
CA HIS A 19 22.56 9.17 2.00
C HIS A 19 21.31 8.54 1.37
N THR A 20 20.24 8.44 2.15
CA THR A 20 18.94 7.96 1.64
C THR A 20 18.15 9.11 1.02
N LEU A 21 17.37 8.83 -0.03
CA LEU A 21 16.36 9.73 -0.58
C LEU A 21 14.96 9.21 -0.18
N PRO A 22 14.39 9.67 0.95
CA PRO A 22 13.14 9.09 1.45
C PRO A 22 11.96 9.26 0.49
N SER A 23 11.97 10.33 -0.32
CA SER A 23 10.92 10.60 -1.31
C SER A 23 10.86 9.56 -2.44
N ASP A 24 11.92 8.78 -2.64
CA ASP A 24 12.00 7.73 -3.66
C ASP A 24 12.08 6.32 -3.03
N SER A 25 11.78 6.23 -1.73
CA SER A 25 11.73 4.96 -1.01
C SER A 25 10.37 4.29 -1.19
N PHE A 26 10.35 2.97 -1.31
CA PHE A 26 9.13 2.17 -1.42
C PHE A 26 9.22 0.88 -0.60
N ILE A 27 8.06 0.34 -0.22
CA ILE A 27 7.94 -0.98 0.39
C ILE A 27 7.54 -1.94 -0.73
N TYR A 28 8.37 -2.96 -0.97
CA TYR A 28 8.03 -4.04 -1.88
C TYR A 28 7.29 -5.14 -1.10
N ILE A 29 6.10 -5.51 -1.58
CA ILE A 29 5.26 -6.54 -0.98
C ILE A 29 5.02 -7.62 -2.05
N GLU A 30 5.39 -8.85 -1.73
CA GLU A 30 5.13 -10.02 -2.55
C GLU A 30 4.32 -11.04 -1.74
N GLY A 31 3.40 -11.74 -2.39
CA GLY A 31 2.58 -12.76 -1.76
C GLY A 31 1.76 -13.54 -2.78
N LYS A 32 1.12 -14.61 -2.30
CA LYS A 32 0.23 -15.46 -3.11
C LYS A 32 -1.20 -15.34 -2.60
N ILE A 33 -2.14 -15.04 -3.49
CA ILE A 33 -3.57 -15.13 -3.22
C ILE A 33 -4.03 -16.54 -3.60
N THR A 34 -4.52 -17.31 -2.64
CA THR A 34 -5.07 -18.64 -2.86
C THR A 34 -6.59 -18.57 -2.89
N LYS A 35 -7.18 -18.96 -4.01
CA LYS A 35 -8.63 -19.08 -4.18
C LYS A 35 -9.12 -20.44 -3.66
N PRO A 36 -10.11 -20.48 -2.76
CA PRO A 36 -10.75 -21.73 -2.35
C PRO A 36 -11.54 -22.35 -3.51
N ASP A 37 -11.57 -23.68 -3.59
CA ASP A 37 -12.25 -24.42 -4.65
C ASP A 37 -13.77 -24.18 -4.65
N GLU A 38 -14.37 -23.87 -3.49
CA GLU A 38 -15.81 -23.58 -3.40
C GLU A 38 -16.18 -22.19 -3.94
N LEU A 39 -15.20 -21.29 -4.11
CA LEU A 39 -15.45 -19.91 -4.54
C LEU A 39 -15.64 -19.86 -6.06
N LYS A 40 -16.89 -19.73 -6.51
CA LYS A 40 -17.19 -19.69 -7.96
C LYS A 40 -16.85 -18.36 -8.64
N THR A 41 -16.65 -17.29 -7.87
CA THR A 41 -16.36 -15.95 -8.38
C THR A 41 -14.87 -15.69 -8.49
N GLU A 42 -14.47 -14.81 -9.41
CA GLU A 42 -13.10 -14.28 -9.45
C GLU A 42 -12.75 -13.53 -8.16
N ILE A 43 -11.47 -13.53 -7.81
CA ILE A 43 -10.95 -12.75 -6.68
C ILE A 43 -10.33 -11.48 -7.26
N SER A 44 -10.84 -10.34 -6.85
CA SER A 44 -10.25 -9.04 -7.13
C SER A 44 -9.79 -8.36 -5.85
N LEU A 45 -8.75 -7.54 -5.97
CA LEU A 45 -8.34 -6.64 -4.90
C LEU A 45 -9.08 -5.32 -5.07
N ALA A 46 -9.50 -4.72 -3.95
CA ALA A 46 -9.95 -3.33 -3.96
C ALA A 46 -8.80 -2.41 -4.42
N HIS A 47 -9.13 -1.22 -4.94
CA HIS A 47 -8.15 -0.18 -5.23
C HIS A 47 -7.21 0.05 -4.04
N ASN A 48 -5.90 0.06 -4.32
CA ASN A 48 -4.83 0.13 -3.33
C ASN A 48 -4.94 -0.96 -2.24
N GLY A 49 -5.49 -2.14 -2.58
CA GLY A 49 -5.93 -3.18 -1.65
C GLY A 49 -4.88 -3.63 -0.63
N LEU A 50 -3.62 -3.76 -1.05
CA LEU A 50 -2.52 -4.15 -0.15
C LEU A 50 -2.26 -3.10 0.94
N THR A 51 -2.52 -1.82 0.67
CA THR A 51 -2.36 -0.77 1.68
C THR A 51 -3.51 -0.75 2.70
N ASN A 52 -4.63 -1.44 2.44
CA ASN A 52 -5.67 -1.65 3.45
C ASN A 52 -5.26 -2.63 4.56
N LEU A 53 -4.13 -3.33 4.41
CA LEU A 53 -3.53 -4.12 5.49
C LEU A 53 -3.04 -3.25 6.66
N PHE A 54 -2.86 -1.95 6.42
CA PHE A 54 -2.36 -1.01 7.41
C PHE A 54 -3.47 -0.06 7.87
N ASN A 55 -3.60 0.13 9.19
CA ASN A 55 -4.51 1.15 9.74
C ASN A 55 -3.84 2.54 9.82
N GLU A 56 -2.53 2.58 10.03
CA GLU A 56 -1.74 3.81 10.05
C GLU A 56 -0.35 3.52 9.49
N MET A 57 0.19 4.45 8.70
CA MET A 57 1.59 4.49 8.32
C MET A 57 2.19 5.80 8.82
N LYS A 58 3.35 5.71 9.49
CA LYS A 58 4.05 6.85 10.07
C LYS A 58 5.51 6.81 9.65
N TYR A 59 6.02 7.97 9.25
CA TYR A 59 7.42 8.19 8.95
C TYR A 59 8.00 9.18 9.96
N GLU A 60 9.10 8.78 10.60
CA GLU A 60 9.77 9.55 11.65
C GLU A 60 11.25 9.72 11.33
N ILE A 61 11.78 10.92 11.60
CA ILE A 61 13.22 11.20 11.56
C ILE A 61 13.64 11.63 12.96
N ASN A 62 14.61 10.95 13.57
CA ASN A 62 15.09 11.25 14.92
C ASN A 62 13.95 11.39 15.95
N SER A 63 13.00 10.43 15.92
CA SER A 63 11.81 10.41 16.78
C SER A 63 10.82 11.58 16.58
N THR A 64 11.01 12.37 15.52
CA THR A 64 10.07 13.42 15.12
C THR A 64 9.23 12.90 13.97
N GLU A 65 7.90 12.94 14.13
CA GLU A 65 6.96 12.60 13.06
C GLU A 65 7.08 13.60 11.91
N VAL A 66 7.39 13.07 10.72
CA VAL A 66 7.47 13.85 9.48
C VAL A 66 6.17 13.69 8.69
N GLN A 67 5.62 12.48 8.67
CA GLN A 67 4.37 12.19 7.97
C GLN A 67 3.59 11.10 8.70
N ARG A 68 2.27 11.25 8.69
CA ARG A 68 1.32 10.24 9.16
C ARG A 68 0.16 10.15 8.18
N VAL A 69 -0.19 8.92 7.81
CA VAL A 69 -1.37 8.62 7.00
C VAL A 69 -2.22 7.59 7.72
N LYS A 70 -3.44 7.98 8.08
CA LYS A 70 -4.45 7.06 8.64
C LYS A 70 -5.26 6.44 7.51
N LYS A 71 -5.57 5.15 7.62
CA LYS A 71 -6.30 4.37 6.62
C LYS A 71 -5.73 4.60 5.21
N PRO A 72 -4.44 4.32 4.98
CA PRO A 72 -3.75 4.66 3.74
C PRO A 72 -4.43 4.10 2.50
N GLY A 73 -4.98 2.88 2.53
CA GLY A 73 -5.71 2.34 1.37
C GLY A 73 -6.93 3.14 0.99
N ILE A 74 -7.78 3.51 1.96
CA ILE A 74 -8.98 4.32 1.69
C ILE A 74 -8.62 5.74 1.24
N THR A 75 -7.71 6.40 1.96
CA THR A 75 -7.35 7.80 1.67
C THR A 75 -6.63 7.97 0.33
N SER A 76 -5.70 7.06 0.01
CA SER A 76 -5.04 7.05 -1.30
C SER A 76 -6.02 6.66 -2.41
N ALA A 77 -6.97 5.75 -2.16
CA ALA A 77 -7.99 5.39 -3.14
C ALA A 77 -8.88 6.60 -3.48
N MET A 78 -9.38 7.31 -2.46
CA MET A 78 -10.16 8.54 -2.66
C MET A 78 -9.37 9.60 -3.45
N LYS A 79 -8.08 9.82 -3.11
CA LYS A 79 -7.23 10.73 -3.88
C LYS A 79 -7.11 10.30 -5.33
N GLY A 80 -6.89 9.00 -5.58
CA GLY A 80 -6.80 8.45 -6.93
C GLY A 80 -8.05 8.77 -7.75
N TYR A 81 -9.24 8.52 -7.21
CA TYR A 81 -10.51 8.86 -7.89
C TYR A 81 -10.63 10.35 -8.24
N CYS A 82 -10.12 11.23 -7.39
CA CYS A 82 -10.19 12.67 -7.62
C CYS A 82 -9.09 13.22 -8.54
N SER A 83 -8.01 12.47 -8.80
CA SER A 83 -6.80 13.01 -9.43
C SER A 83 -6.26 12.23 -10.63
N TYR A 84 -6.59 10.94 -10.76
CA TYR A 84 -6.10 10.14 -11.87
C TYR A 84 -6.91 10.41 -13.13
N SER A 85 -6.19 10.67 -14.22
CA SER A 85 -6.74 10.57 -15.56
C SER A 85 -6.87 9.09 -15.96
N PRO A 86 -7.64 8.78 -17.01
CA PRO A 86 -7.68 7.42 -17.54
C PRO A 86 -6.30 6.88 -17.95
N ALA A 87 -5.37 7.75 -18.37
CA ALA A 87 -4.01 7.34 -18.70
C ALA A 87 -3.21 6.92 -17.46
N ASP A 88 -3.39 7.63 -16.33
CA ASP A 88 -2.71 7.32 -15.08
C ASP A 88 -3.20 6.00 -14.49
N ALA A 89 -4.51 5.75 -14.51
CA ALA A 89 -5.06 4.53 -13.93
C ALA A 89 -4.69 3.27 -14.73
N ASN A 90 -4.55 3.37 -16.07
CA ASN A 90 -4.11 2.26 -16.91
C ASN A 90 -2.68 1.75 -16.59
N ILE A 91 -1.81 2.58 -15.98
CA ILE A 91 -0.46 2.17 -15.57
C ILE A 91 -0.37 1.72 -14.11
N LEU A 92 -1.50 1.74 -13.37
CA LEU A 92 -1.59 1.43 -11.94
C LEU A 92 -2.28 0.08 -11.67
N GLN A 93 -2.06 -0.90 -12.53
CA GLN A 93 -2.65 -2.25 -12.43
C GLN A 93 -2.24 -2.98 -11.14
N ASN A 94 -0.99 -2.78 -10.68
CA ASN A 94 -0.49 -3.30 -9.40
C ASN A 94 -1.26 -2.78 -8.17
N ALA A 95 -1.92 -1.62 -8.33
CA ALA A 95 -2.76 -1.00 -7.33
C ALA A 95 -4.27 -1.20 -7.60
N ALA A 96 -4.60 -2.13 -8.50
CA ALA A 96 -5.97 -2.50 -8.89
C ALA A 96 -6.79 -1.33 -9.48
N TRP A 97 -6.16 -0.39 -10.18
CA TRP A 97 -6.81 0.72 -10.90
C TRP A 97 -7.15 0.41 -12.36
N ASP A 98 -7.02 -0.85 -12.77
CA ASP A 98 -7.22 -1.22 -14.16
C ASP A 98 -8.64 -0.84 -14.64
N ILE A 99 -8.68 0.07 -15.61
CA ILE A 99 -9.90 0.55 -16.26
C ILE A 99 -10.22 -0.29 -17.49
N THR A 100 -9.27 -1.13 -17.95
CA THR A 100 -9.52 -2.12 -19.00
C THR A 100 -10.25 -3.30 -18.36
N GLY A 101 -11.57 -3.18 -18.39
CA GLY A 101 -12.49 -4.07 -17.70
C GLY A 101 -12.41 -5.54 -18.11
N HIS A 102 -13.01 -6.35 -17.24
CA HIS A 102 -13.86 -7.47 -17.66
C HIS A 102 -15.00 -6.97 -18.56
#